data_AF-G7K2Z6-F1
#
_entry.id   AF-G7K2Z6-F1
#
_cell.length_a   1.000
_cell.length_b   1.000
_cell.length_c   1.000
_cell.angle_alpha   90.00
_cell.angle_beta   90.00
_cell.angle_gamma   90.00
#
_symmetry.space_group_name_H-M   'P 1'
#
loop_
_entity.id
_entity.type
_entity.pdbx_description
1 polymer ?
#
loop_
_entity_poly.entity_id
_entity_poly.type
_entity_poly.pdbx_seq_one_letter_code
_entity_poly.pdbx_strand_id
1 'polypeptide(L)'
;MSQLLIHTHARLLTKLIKFEPKLLDWKEAAIADIRVGVENKIILHFKNVFWPNEDFLEVVAEISNGCSYFLNLHKAAGHSVLVYMPVGRQAKDIEKMSDEAAANFAFKQLKKILPDASSPVTIIVLNLFNSFFTMG
;
A
#
# COMPACT_ATOMS: atom_id res chain seq x y z
N MET A 1 30.17 -10.85 17.05
CA MET A 1 28.87 -11.08 16.39
C MET A 1 27.77 -10.51 17.26
N SER A 2 27.25 -9.33 16.91
CA SER A 2 26.02 -8.79 17.49
C SER A 2 25.23 -8.20 16.33
N GLN A 3 24.34 -9.02 15.77
CA GLN A 3 23.45 -8.58 14.71
C GLN A 3 22.35 -7.76 15.38
N LEU A 4 22.42 -6.44 15.23
CA LEU A 4 21.39 -5.52 15.64
C LEU A 4 20.14 -5.84 14.81
N LEU A 5 19.20 -6.62 15.35
CA LEU A 5 17.91 -6.82 14.71
C LEU A 5 17.15 -5.49 14.78
N ILE A 6 17.12 -4.77 13.67
CA ILE A 6 16.20 -3.64 13.49
C ILE A 6 14.80 -4.25 13.37
N HIS A 7 14.03 -4.20 14.46
CA HIS A 7 12.65 -4.67 14.49
C HIS A 7 11.70 -3.55 14.04
N THR A 8 10.74 -3.89 13.18
CA THR A 8 9.71 -2.95 12.71
C THR A 8 8.86 -2.44 13.89
N HIS A 9 8.51 -1.15 13.89
CA HIS A 9 7.78 -0.49 14.99
C HIS A 9 6.49 -1.23 15.40
N ALA A 10 5.80 -1.86 14.45
CA ALA A 10 4.61 -2.64 14.73
C ALA A 10 4.83 -3.89 15.60
N ARG A 11 6.03 -4.48 15.58
CA ARG A 11 6.39 -5.58 16.49
C ARG A 11 6.56 -5.10 17.93
N LEU A 12 6.98 -3.86 18.11
CA LEU A 12 7.06 -3.22 19.43
C LEU A 12 5.66 -2.98 19.99
N LEU A 13 4.73 -2.55 19.15
CA LEU A 13 3.33 -2.30 19.51
C LEU A 13 2.57 -3.57 19.94
N THR A 14 2.87 -4.72 19.31
CA THR A 14 2.17 -6.00 19.55
C THR A 14 2.68 -6.78 20.77
N LYS A 15 3.65 -6.24 21.53
CA LYS A 15 4.30 -6.91 22.68
C LYS A 15 4.86 -8.32 22.38
N LEU A 16 5.10 -8.63 21.11
CA LEU A 16 5.64 -9.93 20.68
C LEU A 16 7.13 -10.10 21.05
N ILE A 17 7.79 -9.03 21.50
CA ILE A 17 9.18 -9.02 21.96
C ILE A 17 9.20 -8.67 23.45
N LYS A 18 9.85 -9.51 24.25
CA LYS A 18 10.13 -9.23 25.66
C LYS A 18 11.50 -8.56 25.77
N PHE A 19 11.55 -7.40 26.40
CA PHE A 19 12.80 -6.69 26.69
C PHE A 19 13.29 -7.06 28.08
N GLU A 20 14.55 -7.50 28.17
CA GLU A 20 15.25 -7.71 29.44
C GLU A 20 16.59 -6.95 29.43
N PRO A 21 16.78 -5.96 30.33
CA PRO A 21 15.81 -5.46 31.32
C PRO A 21 14.60 -4.75 30.66
N LYS A 22 13.49 -4.63 31.41
CA LYS A 22 12.26 -3.97 30.94
C LYS A 22 12.55 -2.55 30.42
N LEU A 23 11.85 -2.15 29.36
CA LEU A 23 11.86 -0.76 28.91
C LEU A 23 11.36 0.19 30.01
N LEU A 24 11.93 1.40 30.03
CA LEU A 24 11.46 2.49 30.87
C LEU A 24 10.06 2.94 30.43
N ASP A 25 9.25 3.39 31.39
CA ASP A 25 7.83 3.72 31.14
C ASP A 25 7.63 4.77 30.04
N TRP A 26 8.52 5.78 29.96
CA TRP A 26 8.45 6.79 28.90
C TRP A 26 8.67 6.22 27.49
N LYS A 27 9.44 5.13 27.37
CA LYS A 27 9.65 4.44 26.09
C LYS A 27 8.45 3.58 25.72
N GLU A 28 7.81 2.93 26.70
CA GLU A 28 6.57 2.18 26.47
C GLU A 28 5.43 3.13 26.05
N ALA A 29 5.33 4.30 26.68
CA ALA A 29 4.36 5.33 26.33
C ALA A 29 4.60 5.87 24.90
N ALA A 30 5.85 6.17 24.55
CA ALA A 30 6.20 6.63 23.21
C ALA A 30 5.93 5.56 22.14
N ILE A 31 6.21 4.28 22.44
CA ILE A 31 5.88 3.17 21.54
C ILE A 31 4.37 3.08 21.35
N ALA A 32 3.58 3.14 22.41
CA ALA A 32 2.12 3.05 22.34
C ALA A 32 1.44 4.18 21.54
N ASP A 33 2.07 5.35 21.44
CA ASP A 33 1.53 6.50 20.69
C ASP A 33 1.86 6.45 19.19
N ILE A 34 2.79 5.58 18.77
CA ILE A 34 3.13 5.40 17.34
C ILE A 34 1.99 4.70 16.61
N ARG A 35 1.47 5.35 15.57
CA ARG A 35 0.51 4.76 14.64
C ARG A 35 1.25 4.13 13.46
N VAL A 36 0.89 2.90 13.15
CA VAL A 36 1.39 2.20 11.95
C VAL A 36 0.34 2.33 10.85
N GLY A 37 0.78 2.78 9.68
CA GLY A 37 -0.09 3.05 8.54
C GLY A 37 -0.08 1.88 7.55
N VAL A 38 -1.26 1.44 7.13
CA VAL A 38 -1.42 0.35 6.16
C VAL A 38 -1.06 0.84 4.76
N GLU A 39 -0.05 0.23 4.14
CA GLU A 39 0.38 0.54 2.77
C GLU A 39 0.18 -0.67 1.85
N ASN A 40 -1.03 -0.82 1.29
CA ASN A 40 -1.30 -1.81 0.24
C ASN A 40 -0.94 -1.24 -1.12
N LYS A 41 -0.28 -2.03 -1.99
CA LYS A 41 -0.01 -1.63 -3.39
C LYS A 41 -0.59 -2.65 -4.35
N ILE A 42 -1.24 -2.19 -5.42
CA ILE A 42 -1.77 -3.07 -6.46
C ILE A 42 -1.13 -2.69 -7.78
N ILE A 43 -0.35 -3.61 -8.33
CA ILE A 43 0.42 -3.43 -9.56
C ILE A 43 -0.39 -3.96 -10.72
N LEU A 44 -0.66 -3.11 -11.70
CA LEU A 44 -1.38 -3.44 -12.92
C LEU A 44 -0.41 -3.34 -14.11
N HIS A 45 -0.12 -4.47 -14.73
CA HIS A 45 0.73 -4.53 -15.93
C HIS A 45 -0.15 -4.63 -17.18
N PHE A 46 0.14 -3.81 -18.19
CA PHE A 46 -0.63 -3.73 -19.43
C PHE A 46 0.24 -4.03 -20.65
N LYS A 47 -0.40 -4.48 -21.72
CA LYS A 47 0.28 -4.76 -22.99
C LYS A 47 0.84 -3.48 -23.63
N ASN A 48 0.06 -2.40 -23.60
CA ASN A 48 0.41 -1.11 -24.18
C ASN A 48 0.08 0.01 -23.18
N VAL A 49 0.78 1.14 -23.31
CA VAL A 49 0.45 2.38 -22.60
C VAL A 49 -0.72 3.07 -23.30
N PHE A 50 -1.75 3.44 -22.54
CA PHE A 50 -2.94 4.14 -23.04
C PHE A 50 -3.35 5.34 -22.17
N TRP A 51 -2.50 5.71 -21.21
CA TRP A 51 -2.69 6.84 -20.31
C TRP A 51 -1.75 8.00 -20.68
N PRO A 52 -2.05 9.24 -20.25
CA PRO A 52 -1.18 10.39 -20.51
C PRO A 52 0.18 10.24 -19.81
N ASN A 53 1.20 10.94 -20.31
CA ASN A 53 2.56 10.90 -19.79
C ASN A 53 2.74 11.75 -18.51
N GLU A 54 1.87 11.52 -17.52
CA GLU A 54 1.91 12.15 -16.20
C GLU A 54 2.53 11.20 -15.18
N ASP A 55 3.12 11.74 -14.10
CA ASP A 55 3.69 10.90 -13.02
C ASP A 55 2.59 10.19 -12.22
N PHE A 56 1.45 10.87 -12.03
CA PHE A 56 0.33 10.39 -11.23
C PHE A 56 -0.99 10.56 -11.97
N LEU A 57 -1.88 9.58 -11.81
CA LEU A 57 -3.28 9.70 -12.20
C LEU A 57 -4.13 9.68 -10.93
N GLU A 58 -4.70 10.83 -10.57
CA GLU A 58 -5.47 10.97 -9.34
C GLU A 58 -6.87 10.39 -9.47
N VAL A 59 -7.31 9.61 -8.49
CA VAL A 59 -8.68 9.14 -8.38
C VAL A 59 -9.47 10.17 -7.57
N VAL A 60 -10.33 10.93 -8.24
CA VAL A 60 -11.22 11.88 -7.56
C VAL A 60 -12.24 11.10 -6.73
N ALA A 61 -12.18 11.26 -5.41
CA ALA A 61 -13.18 10.72 -4.51
C ALA A 61 -14.38 11.68 -4.42
N GLU A 62 -15.61 11.15 -4.41
CA GLU A 62 -16.84 11.93 -4.21
C GLU A 62 -16.93 12.55 -2.80
N ILE A 63 -16.13 12.06 -1.84
CA ILE A 63 -16.12 12.50 -0.44
C ILE A 63 -14.66 12.73 0.00
N SER A 64 -14.38 13.87 0.64
CA SER A 64 -13.06 14.47 0.91
C SER A 64 -12.07 13.70 1.82
N ASN A 65 -12.13 12.37 1.93
CA ASN A 65 -11.39 11.59 2.94
C ASN A 65 -10.18 10.80 2.41
N GLY A 66 -9.59 11.24 1.29
CA GLY A 66 -8.30 10.77 0.78
C GLY A 66 -8.24 10.73 -0.75
N CYS A 67 -7.14 11.19 -1.33
CA CYS A 67 -6.85 11.04 -2.77
C CYS A 67 -6.01 9.79 -2.99
N SER A 68 -6.65 8.70 -3.40
CA SER A 68 -5.95 7.54 -3.95
C SER A 68 -5.43 7.90 -5.35
N TYR A 69 -4.32 7.32 -5.78
CA TYR A 69 -3.73 7.63 -7.08
C TYR A 69 -3.09 6.40 -7.72
N PHE A 70 -2.86 6.49 -9.02
CA PHE A 70 -2.01 5.56 -9.76
C PHE A 70 -0.66 6.21 -10.03
N LEU A 71 0.42 5.54 -9.65
CA LEU A 71 1.78 5.91 -10.04
C LEU A 71 2.10 5.31 -11.42
N ASN A 72 2.57 6.14 -12.33
CA ASN A 72 2.98 5.75 -13.67
C ASN A 72 4.45 5.34 -13.73
N LEU A 73 4.73 4.04 -13.80
CA LEU A 73 6.11 3.56 -13.92
C LEU A 73 6.66 3.63 -15.35
N HIS A 74 5.83 3.93 -16.35
CA HIS A 74 6.31 4.12 -17.72
C HIS A 74 7.20 5.35 -17.81
N LYS A 75 6.84 6.43 -17.11
CA LYS A 75 7.60 7.69 -17.13
C LYS A 75 8.98 7.56 -16.47
N ALA A 76 9.07 6.78 -15.40
CA ALA A 76 10.33 6.58 -14.66
C ALA A 76 11.21 5.44 -15.21
N ALA A 77 10.60 4.35 -15.69
CA ALA A 77 11.31 3.11 -16.02
C ALA A 77 10.94 2.51 -17.39
N GLY A 78 10.06 3.16 -18.17
CA GLY A 78 9.65 2.67 -19.50
C GLY A 78 8.74 1.43 -19.45
N HIS A 79 8.24 1.03 -18.28
CA HIS A 79 7.38 -0.14 -18.14
C HIS A 79 5.89 0.24 -18.22
N SER A 80 5.11 -0.53 -18.98
CA SER A 80 3.64 -0.38 -19.11
C SER A 80 2.90 -0.80 -17.82
N VAL A 81 3.23 -0.16 -16.70
CA VAL A 81 2.77 -0.51 -15.36
C VAL A 81 2.19 0.72 -14.66
N LEU A 82 1.01 0.53 -14.08
CA LEU A 82 0.40 1.46 -13.13
C LEU A 82 0.36 0.81 -11.75
N VAL A 83 0.76 1.55 -10.71
CA VAL A 83 0.67 1.09 -9.33
C VAL A 83 -0.41 1.88 -8.61
N TYR A 84 -1.48 1.20 -8.22
CA TYR A 84 -2.54 1.79 -7.42
C TYR A 84 -2.12 1.89 -5.96
N MET A 85 -2.20 3.11 -5.42
CA MET A 85 -1.83 3.49 -4.06
C MET A 85 -3.08 3.98 -3.32
N PRO A 86 -3.85 3.09 -2.69
CA PRO A 86 -4.97 3.47 -1.85
C PRO A 86 -4.50 4.17 -0.57
N VAL A 87 -5.26 5.17 -0.13
CA VAL A 87 -4.96 5.93 1.10
C VAL A 87 -6.14 5.94 2.07
N GLY A 88 -5.85 6.22 3.34
CA GLY A 88 -6.87 6.45 4.36
C GLY A 88 -7.81 5.26 4.57
N ARG A 89 -9.12 5.50 4.49
CA ARG A 89 -10.14 4.46 4.69
C ARG A 89 -10.08 3.38 3.60
N GLN A 90 -9.79 3.76 2.35
CA GLN A 90 -9.70 2.80 1.25
C GLN A 90 -8.56 1.80 1.45
N ALA A 91 -7.42 2.24 2.00
CA ALA A 91 -6.31 1.33 2.30
C ALA A 91 -6.73 0.23 3.29
N LYS A 92 -7.46 0.60 4.35
CA LYS A 92 -7.99 -0.33 5.36
C LYS A 92 -9.10 -1.24 4.84
N ASP A 93 -9.94 -0.72 3.93
CA ASP A 93 -11.00 -1.52 3.34
C ASP A 93 -10.42 -2.57 2.38
N ILE A 94 -9.42 -2.19 1.56
CA ILE A 94 -8.71 -3.10 0.65
C ILE A 94 -7.94 -4.18 1.40
N GLU A 95 -7.36 -3.87 2.56
CA GLU A 95 -6.65 -4.84 3.41
C GLU A 95 -7.51 -6.06 3.78
N LYS A 96 -8.83 -5.84 3.92
CA LYS A 96 -9.79 -6.89 4.29
C LYS A 96 -10.33 -7.65 3.08
N MET A 97 -9.97 -7.23 1.86
CA MET A 97 -10.41 -7.88 0.62
C MET A 97 -9.50 -9.06 0.29
N SER A 98 -10.02 -10.02 -0.48
CA SER A 98 -9.16 -10.97 -1.18
C SER A 98 -8.35 -10.25 -2.27
N ASP A 99 -7.23 -10.83 -2.68
CA ASP A 99 -6.41 -10.29 -3.78
C ASP A 99 -7.23 -10.05 -5.05
N GLU A 100 -8.15 -10.96 -5.39
CA GLU A 100 -9.03 -10.82 -6.53
C GLU A 100 -10.00 -9.63 -6.39
N ALA A 101 -10.59 -9.45 -5.21
CA ALA A 101 -11.49 -8.33 -4.95
C ALA A 101 -10.74 -7.00 -4.95
N ALA A 102 -9.53 -6.95 -4.39
CA ALA A 102 -8.65 -5.79 -4.40
C ALA A 102 -8.22 -5.42 -5.83
N ALA A 103 -7.80 -6.41 -6.63
CA ALA A 103 -7.46 -6.26 -8.03
C ALA A 103 -8.63 -5.67 -8.84
N ASN A 104 -9.83 -6.24 -8.68
CA ASN A 104 -11.05 -5.75 -9.32
C ASN A 104 -11.41 -4.33 -8.87
N PHE A 105 -11.21 -4.01 -7.59
CA PHE A 105 -11.43 -2.67 -7.07
C PHE A 105 -10.49 -1.65 -7.72
N ALA A 106 -9.18 -1.93 -7.76
CA ALA A 106 -8.20 -1.07 -8.39
C ALA A 106 -8.54 -0.83 -9.87
N PHE A 107 -8.86 -1.89 -10.62
CA PHE A 107 -9.22 -1.75 -12.02
C PHE A 107 -10.51 -0.93 -12.24
N LYS A 108 -11.50 -1.06 -11.34
CA LYS A 108 -12.69 -0.19 -11.35
C LYS A 108 -12.34 1.27 -11.12
N GLN A 109 -11.42 1.59 -10.20
CA GLN A 109 -10.97 2.97 -10.00
C GLN A 109 -10.24 3.50 -11.24
N LEU A 110 -9.41 2.67 -11.89
CA LEU A 110 -8.74 3.06 -13.13
C LEU A 110 -9.76 3.41 -14.22
N LYS A 111 -10.82 2.61 -14.37
CA LYS A 111 -11.89 2.87 -15.35
C LYS A 111 -12.70 4.15 -15.09
N LYS A 112 -12.70 4.67 -13.86
CA LYS A 112 -13.31 5.97 -13.59
C LYS A 112 -12.49 7.12 -14.19
N ILE A 113 -11.17 6.97 -14.23
CA ILE A 113 -10.26 7.95 -14.82
C ILE A 113 -10.13 7.74 -16.33
N LEU A 114 -10.02 6.48 -16.75
CA LEU A 114 -9.81 6.04 -18.13
C LEU A 114 -10.88 5.00 -18.51
N PRO A 115 -12.08 5.42 -18.94
CA PRO A 115 -13.19 4.51 -19.24
C PRO A 115 -12.86 3.40 -20.25
N ASP A 116 -12.01 3.71 -21.22
CA ASP A 116 -11.57 2.81 -22.29
C ASP A 116 -10.34 1.96 -21.92
N ALA A 117 -9.96 1.94 -20.63
CA ALA A 117 -8.82 1.16 -20.16
C ALA A 117 -8.97 -0.33 -20.52
N SER A 118 -7.96 -0.85 -21.23
CA SER A 118 -7.84 -2.27 -21.54
C SER A 118 -7.58 -3.08 -20.25
N SER A 119 -7.98 -4.35 -20.24
CA SER A 119 -7.70 -5.24 -19.10
C SER A 119 -6.18 -5.42 -18.91
N PRO A 120 -5.70 -5.44 -17.65
CA PRO A 120 -4.30 -5.75 -17.37
C PRO A 120 -3.97 -7.18 -17.77
N VAL A 121 -2.74 -7.38 -18.25
CA VAL A 121 -2.17 -8.70 -18.57
C VAL A 121 -1.82 -9.45 -17.29
N THR A 122 -1.36 -8.72 -16.28
CA THR A 122 -0.98 -9.29 -14.98
C THR A 122 -1.34 -8.31 -13.88
N ILE A 123 -1.85 -8.84 -12.77
CA ILE A 123 -2.14 -8.08 -11.56
C ILE A 123 -1.38 -8.71 -10.40
N ILE A 124 -0.72 -7.89 -9.60
CA ILE A 124 -0.04 -8.32 -8.37
C ILE A 124 -0.58 -7.47 -7.23
N VAL A 125 -1.07 -8.12 -6.17
CA VAL A 125 -1.49 -7.47 -4.94
C VAL A 125 -0.39 -7.64 -3.90
N LEU A 126 0.14 -6.52 -3.41
CA LEU A 126 1.15 -6.47 -2.36
C LEU A 126 0.47 -6.02 -1.07
N ASN A 127 0.19 -6.98 -0.20
CA ASN A 127 -0.27 -6.73 1.16
C ASN A 127 0.93 -6.69 2.11
N LEU A 128 1.43 -5.49 2.39
CA LEU A 128 2.61 -5.29 3.25
C LEU A 128 2.27 -5.43 4.74
N PHE A 129 0.99 -5.33 5.12
CA PHE A 129 0.57 -5.47 6.51
C PHE A 129 0.66 -6.91 7.01
N ASN A 130 0.28 -7.90 6.19
CA ASN A 130 0.27 -9.31 6.61
C ASN A 130 1.60 -10.06 6.37
N SER A 131 2.61 -9.41 5.80
CA SER A 131 3.92 -10.03 5.71
C SER A 131 4.53 -10.11 7.11
N PHE A 132 4.92 -11.34 7.49
CA PHE A 132 5.57 -11.67 8.77
C PHE A 132 6.78 -10.78 9.08
N PHE A 133 7.40 -10.20 8.05
CA PHE A 133 8.56 -9.34 8.16
C PHE A 133 8.23 -7.85 8.38
N THR A 134 7.06 -7.38 7.93
CA THR A 134 6.69 -5.96 7.96
C THR A 134 5.66 -5.65 9.04
N MET A 135 4.63 -6.50 9.24
CA MET A 135 3.51 -6.27 10.17
C MET A 135 3.09 -4.79 10.29
N GLY A 136 3.12 -4.02 9.20
CA GLY A 136 2.83 -2.61 9.22
C GLY A 136 2.22 -2.13 7.91
#